data_AF-A0A7J4G037-F1
#
_entry.id   AF-A0A7J4G037-F1
#
_cell.length_a   1.000
_cell.length_b   1.000
_cell.length_c   1.000
_cell.angle_alpha   90.00
_cell.angle_beta   90.00
_cell.angle_gamma   90.00
#
_symmetry.space_group_name_H-M   'P 1'
#
loop_
_entity.id
_entity.type
_entity.pdbx_description
1 polymer ?
#
loop_
_entity_poly.entity_id
_entity_poly.type
_entity_poly.pdbx_seq_one_letter_code
_entity_poly.pdbx_strand_id
1 'polypeptide(L)'
;MANRENIDPRNLIKRGINIIRFSYRYRYLIPIILGRISSRLIDKAGGYPNIDAPDQKKLIHDINWDILIVLDACRYDAYKSSRASKLPGNIEYAWSPASITPHWIMRTWLDNKWNDIIYISANIFVNKSLGVRKHLHRLFLYDLRDKFMDIIEVWRRGMDRKLYTVPPWTVYRSYKMAKLRMELKGMRLGRDYRMVIHFMQPHTPYINHWKINRLIYSLDKEIMKSGTRLGFEYLYIPYLRRHLSKRDVDNLIWNGYMDNLNIALSYVEKIIGENKGKTIIITSDHGEMMGEYNLYFHFDIETIQLRLVPFHIIS
;
A
#
# COMPACT_ATOMS: atom_id res chain seq x y z
N MET A 1 -3.70 13.67 -36.81
CA MET A 1 -2.43 13.83 -36.07
C MET A 1 -2.56 15.04 -35.16
N ALA A 2 -2.89 14.87 -33.88
CA ALA A 2 -3.03 15.98 -32.93
C ALA A 2 -1.70 16.20 -32.20
N ASN A 3 -1.25 17.46 -32.18
CA ASN A 3 0.01 17.91 -31.60
C ASN A 3 0.18 17.42 -30.15
N ARG A 4 1.28 16.70 -29.91
CA ARG A 4 1.78 16.39 -28.57
C ARG A 4 2.47 17.63 -28.02
N GLU A 5 1.71 18.55 -27.46
CA GLU A 5 2.29 19.65 -26.70
C GLU A 5 3.04 19.11 -25.46
N ASN A 6 4.26 19.60 -25.28
CA ASN A 6 5.08 19.36 -24.09
C ASN A 6 4.32 19.85 -22.85
N ILE A 7 3.90 18.91 -22.02
CA ILE A 7 3.20 19.17 -20.77
C ILE A 7 4.18 19.80 -19.76
N ASP A 8 4.06 21.11 -19.52
CA ASP A 8 4.79 21.83 -18.45
C ASP A 8 3.89 22.01 -17.20
N PRO A 9 4.22 21.35 -16.07
CA PRO A 9 3.51 21.48 -14.79
C PRO A 9 3.40 22.93 -14.27
N ARG A 10 4.32 23.83 -14.65
CA ARG A 10 4.37 25.20 -14.11
C ARG A 10 3.25 26.08 -14.66
N ASN A 11 2.81 25.85 -15.89
CA ASN A 11 1.74 26.63 -16.53
C ASN A 11 0.34 26.30 -15.97
N LEU A 12 0.17 25.13 -15.34
CA LEU A 12 -1.08 24.71 -14.68
C LEU A 12 -1.37 25.45 -13.38
N ILE A 13 -0.32 25.96 -12.73
CA ILE A 13 -0.37 26.53 -11.38
C ILE A 13 -0.89 27.98 -11.39
N LYS A 14 -0.62 28.74 -12.46
CA LYS A 14 -1.02 30.17 -12.54
C LYS A 14 -2.49 30.42 -12.89
N ARG A 15 -3.21 29.46 -13.50
CA ARG A 15 -4.63 29.63 -13.91
C ARG A 15 -5.57 28.51 -13.43
N GLY A 16 -5.06 27.37 -12.97
CA GLY A 16 -5.88 26.16 -12.74
C GLY A 16 -6.34 25.88 -11.31
N ILE A 17 -5.66 26.42 -10.28
CA ILE A 17 -5.88 25.97 -8.88
C ILE A 17 -7.30 26.28 -8.38
N ASN A 18 -7.90 27.41 -8.74
CA ASN A 18 -9.23 27.79 -8.24
C ASN A 18 -10.38 26.99 -8.88
N ILE A 19 -10.30 26.71 -10.19
CA ILE A 19 -11.30 25.90 -10.91
C ILE A 19 -11.15 24.41 -10.57
N ILE A 20 -9.90 23.94 -10.42
CA ILE A 20 -9.61 22.59 -9.91
C ILE A 20 -10.24 22.47 -8.52
N ARG A 21 -10.03 23.42 -7.60
CA ARG A 21 -10.62 23.41 -6.25
C ARG A 21 -12.16 23.34 -6.24
N PHE A 22 -12.86 24.08 -7.10
CA PHE A 22 -14.33 24.11 -7.09
C PHE A 22 -14.95 22.81 -7.63
N SER A 23 -14.56 22.38 -8.82
CA SER A 23 -15.03 21.11 -9.42
C SER A 23 -14.61 19.89 -8.57
N TYR A 24 -13.45 19.97 -7.93
CA TYR A 24 -12.94 18.98 -7.00
C TYR A 24 -13.79 18.82 -5.75
N ARG A 25 -14.19 19.94 -5.14
CA ARG A 25 -14.95 19.94 -3.88
C ARG A 25 -16.23 19.12 -4.02
N TYR A 26 -16.94 19.27 -5.15
CA TYR A 26 -18.16 18.51 -5.42
C TYR A 26 -17.92 17.07 -5.93
N ARG A 27 -16.98 16.86 -6.86
CA ARG A 27 -16.81 15.54 -7.51
C ARG A 27 -16.00 14.50 -6.74
N TYR A 28 -15.13 14.92 -5.82
CA TYR A 28 -14.20 14.00 -5.14
C TYR A 28 -14.20 14.19 -3.62
N LEU A 29 -14.22 15.43 -3.12
CA LEU A 29 -14.17 15.66 -1.67
C LEU A 29 -15.48 15.29 -0.95
N ILE A 30 -16.64 15.66 -1.52
CA ILE A 30 -17.95 15.30 -0.95
C ILE A 30 -18.11 13.77 -0.82
N PRO A 31 -17.87 12.95 -1.87
CA PRO A 31 -17.93 11.49 -1.73
C PRO A 31 -17.02 10.94 -0.63
N ILE A 32 -15.82 11.48 -0.43
CA ILE A 32 -14.90 11.05 0.62
C ILE A 32 -15.41 11.43 2.01
N ILE A 33 -15.93 12.66 2.17
CA ILE A 33 -16.51 13.11 3.45
C ILE A 33 -17.74 12.27 3.80
N LEU A 34 -18.65 12.06 2.84
CA LEU A 34 -19.83 11.22 3.02
C LEU A 34 -19.42 9.77 3.29
N GLY A 35 -18.41 9.26 2.57
CA GLY A 35 -17.79 7.96 2.81
C GLY A 35 -17.31 7.82 4.25
N ARG A 36 -16.52 8.78 4.75
CA ARG A 36 -16.03 8.79 6.15
C ARG A 36 -17.15 8.82 7.18
N ILE A 37 -18.19 9.62 6.94
CA ILE A 37 -19.36 9.68 7.83
C ILE A 37 -20.06 8.31 7.84
N SER A 38 -20.32 7.75 6.66
CA SER A 38 -20.92 6.43 6.49
C SER A 38 -20.09 5.35 7.18
N SER A 39 -18.77 5.33 6.96
CA SER A 39 -17.81 4.42 7.60
C SER A 39 -17.87 4.44 9.12
N ARG A 40 -17.88 5.64 9.72
CA ARG A 40 -18.03 5.76 11.18
C ARG A 40 -19.37 5.25 11.68
N LEU A 41 -20.44 5.43 10.90
CA LEU A 41 -21.75 4.90 11.24
C LEU A 41 -21.78 3.37 11.13
N ILE A 42 -21.17 2.80 10.08
CA ILE A 42 -21.02 1.37 9.85
C ILE A 42 -20.20 0.73 10.99
N ASP A 43 -19.05 1.29 11.34
CA ASP A 43 -18.23 0.82 12.47
C ASP A 43 -19.02 0.85 13.79
N LYS A 44 -19.78 1.93 14.05
CA LYS A 44 -20.66 2.02 15.23
C LYS A 44 -21.81 1.02 15.21
N ALA A 45 -22.28 0.63 14.02
CA ALA A 45 -23.33 -0.36 13.82
C ALA A 45 -22.80 -1.81 13.85
N GLY A 46 -21.52 -2.02 14.15
CA GLY A 46 -20.90 -3.36 14.23
C GLY A 46 -20.23 -3.84 12.94
N GLY A 47 -19.95 -2.94 11.99
CA GLY A 47 -19.34 -3.27 10.70
C GLY A 47 -20.35 -3.51 9.58
N TYR A 48 -19.89 -3.99 8.43
CA TYR A 48 -20.80 -4.31 7.31
C TYR A 48 -21.62 -5.57 7.64
N PRO A 49 -22.95 -5.50 7.68
CA PRO A 49 -23.79 -6.61 8.13
C PRO A 49 -23.81 -7.82 7.19
N ASN A 50 -23.12 -7.82 6.04
CA ASN A 50 -23.26 -8.84 4.99
C ASN A 50 -21.97 -9.16 4.20
N ILE A 51 -20.78 -8.94 4.77
CA ILE A 51 -19.54 -9.41 4.13
C ILE A 51 -19.05 -10.61 4.91
N ASP A 52 -19.36 -11.81 4.40
CA ASP A 52 -18.88 -13.09 4.92
C ASP A 52 -17.40 -13.28 4.53
N ALA A 53 -16.53 -12.44 5.10
CA ALA A 53 -15.09 -12.51 4.92
C ALA A 53 -14.42 -12.68 6.30
N PRO A 54 -13.47 -13.63 6.45
CA PRO A 54 -12.74 -13.80 7.69
C PRO A 54 -12.00 -12.54 8.14
N ASP A 55 -11.96 -12.29 9.45
CA ASP A 55 -11.17 -11.20 10.03
C ASP A 55 -9.67 -11.45 9.79
N GLN A 56 -9.03 -10.56 9.02
CA GLN A 56 -7.62 -10.71 8.65
C GLN A 56 -6.69 -10.65 9.86
N LYS A 57 -6.94 -9.78 10.84
CA LYS A 57 -6.09 -9.65 12.03
C LYS A 57 -6.11 -10.96 12.80
N LYS A 58 -7.29 -11.55 12.99
CA LYS A 58 -7.45 -12.85 13.63
C LYS A 58 -6.65 -13.93 12.88
N LEU A 59 -6.79 -14.00 11.55
CA LEU A 59 -6.02 -14.96 10.74
C LEU A 59 -4.50 -14.77 10.87
N ILE A 60 -4.01 -13.54 10.84
CA ILE A 60 -2.57 -13.24 11.00
C ILE A 60 -2.06 -13.67 12.39
N HIS A 61 -2.86 -13.54 13.44
CA HIS A 61 -2.44 -13.88 14.80
C HIS A 61 -2.61 -15.36 15.15
N ASP A 62 -3.62 -16.02 14.58
CA ASP A 62 -3.98 -17.40 14.93
C ASP A 62 -3.21 -18.43 14.09
N ILE A 63 -2.85 -18.12 12.85
CA ILE A 63 -2.10 -19.04 11.98
C ILE A 63 -0.62 -19.00 12.34
N ASN A 64 -0.01 -20.19 12.50
CA ASN A 64 1.42 -20.32 12.71
C ASN A 64 2.20 -20.26 11.37
N TRP A 65 2.53 -19.06 10.93
CA TRP A 65 3.32 -18.80 9.72
C TRP A 65 4.79 -18.51 10.03
N ASP A 66 5.68 -18.77 9.08
CA ASP A 66 7.10 -18.44 9.15
C ASP A 66 7.41 -17.07 8.53
N ILE A 67 6.74 -16.76 7.40
CA ILE A 67 6.86 -15.49 6.68
C ILE A 67 5.47 -14.93 6.35
N LEU A 68 5.24 -13.66 6.68
CA LEU A 68 4.10 -12.87 6.21
C LEU A 68 4.56 -11.86 5.17
N ILE A 69 4.07 -11.98 3.94
CA ILE A 69 4.32 -11.05 2.85
C ILE A 69 3.11 -10.12 2.73
N VAL A 70 3.36 -8.81 2.77
CA VAL A 70 2.33 -7.77 2.63
C VAL A 70 2.60 -6.97 1.36
N LEU A 71 1.63 -6.92 0.46
CA LEU A 71 1.66 -6.14 -0.79
C LEU A 71 0.81 -4.88 -0.62
N ASP A 72 1.42 -3.69 -0.50
CA ASP A 72 0.71 -2.43 -0.19
C ASP A 72 -0.44 -2.13 -1.17
N ALA A 73 -1.64 -1.91 -0.62
CA ALA A 73 -2.87 -1.61 -1.37
C ALA A 73 -3.31 -2.70 -2.38
N CYS A 74 -2.91 -3.96 -2.20
CA CYS A 74 -3.27 -5.06 -3.09
C CYS A 74 -4.72 -5.54 -2.92
N ARG A 75 -5.56 -5.28 -3.94
CA ARG A 75 -6.92 -5.83 -4.05
C ARG A 75 -6.93 -7.34 -4.30
N TYR A 76 -7.91 -8.04 -3.72
CA TYR A 76 -8.11 -9.47 -3.93
C TYR A 76 -8.32 -9.87 -5.39
N ASP A 77 -9.21 -9.15 -6.10
CA ASP A 77 -9.55 -9.44 -7.51
C ASP A 77 -8.32 -9.34 -8.42
N ALA A 78 -7.57 -8.24 -8.29
CA ALA A 78 -6.34 -8.03 -9.04
C ALA A 78 -5.27 -9.08 -8.72
N TYR A 79 -5.10 -9.45 -7.44
CA TYR A 79 -4.20 -10.51 -7.04
C TYR A 79 -4.57 -11.84 -7.69
N LYS A 80 -5.84 -12.25 -7.59
CA LYS A 80 -6.36 -13.50 -8.16
C LYS A 80 -6.23 -13.56 -9.68
N SER A 81 -6.42 -12.44 -10.38
CA SER A 81 -6.26 -12.36 -11.84
C SER A 81 -4.82 -12.15 -12.31
N SER A 82 -3.86 -12.02 -11.40
CA SER A 82 -2.44 -11.85 -11.72
C SER A 82 -1.70 -13.18 -11.86
N ARG A 83 -0.37 -13.12 -12.03
CA ARG A 83 0.50 -14.31 -11.97
C ARG A 83 0.45 -15.06 -10.63
N ALA A 84 -0.10 -14.47 -9.58
CA ALA A 84 -0.25 -15.14 -8.29
C ALA A 84 -1.15 -16.39 -8.38
N SER A 85 -2.09 -16.44 -9.33
CA SER A 85 -2.90 -17.63 -9.64
C SER A 85 -2.09 -18.89 -9.99
N LYS A 86 -0.80 -18.74 -10.33
CA LYS A 86 0.11 -19.84 -10.66
C LYS A 86 1.02 -20.23 -9.49
N LEU A 87 0.99 -19.48 -8.39
CA LEU A 87 1.75 -19.82 -7.19
C LEU A 87 1.08 -21.01 -6.48
N PRO A 88 1.86 -21.86 -5.78
CA PRO A 88 1.29 -22.96 -5.00
C PRO A 88 0.48 -22.42 -3.83
N GLY A 89 -0.44 -23.22 -3.29
CA GLY A 89 -1.27 -22.85 -2.14
C GLY A 89 -2.70 -22.51 -2.53
N ASN A 90 -3.47 -22.05 -1.54
CA ASN A 90 -4.86 -21.68 -1.72
C ASN A 90 -5.05 -20.17 -1.59
N ILE A 91 -5.63 -19.55 -2.61
CA ILE A 91 -5.88 -18.10 -2.68
C ILE A 91 -7.28 -17.80 -2.13
N GLU A 92 -7.34 -17.49 -0.85
CA GLU A 92 -8.54 -16.99 -0.19
C GLU A 92 -8.54 -15.46 -0.11
N TYR A 93 -9.58 -14.92 0.52
CA TYR A 93 -9.71 -13.50 0.83
C TYR A 93 -9.90 -13.32 2.33
N ALA A 94 -9.56 -12.13 2.82
CA ALA A 94 -9.84 -11.72 4.19
C ALA A 94 -10.33 -10.28 4.21
N TRP A 95 -11.04 -9.91 5.27
CA TRP A 95 -11.41 -8.54 5.56
C TRP A 95 -10.26 -7.89 6.33
N SER A 96 -9.50 -7.03 5.64
CA SER A 96 -8.47 -6.21 6.28
C SER A 96 -9.10 -5.41 7.43
N PRO A 97 -8.43 -5.17 8.56
CA PRO A 97 -8.96 -4.34 9.63
C PRO A 97 -9.01 -2.86 9.28
N ALA A 98 -8.44 -2.38 8.17
CA ALA A 98 -8.48 -0.97 7.79
C ALA A 98 -8.37 -0.74 6.28
N SER A 99 -8.66 0.47 5.84
CA SER A 99 -8.59 0.89 4.43
C SER A 99 -7.32 1.68 4.08
N ILE A 100 -6.45 1.95 5.06
CA ILE A 100 -5.19 2.67 4.91
C ILE A 100 -4.10 2.05 5.80
N THR A 101 -2.84 2.07 5.37
CA THR A 101 -1.73 1.44 6.09
C THR A 101 -1.59 1.87 7.56
N PRO A 102 -1.69 3.17 7.94
CA PRO A 102 -1.51 3.56 9.33
C PRO A 102 -2.51 2.88 10.27
N HIS A 103 -3.78 2.86 9.88
CA HIS A 103 -4.85 2.22 10.66
C HIS A 103 -4.70 0.70 10.64
N TRP A 104 -4.26 0.12 9.52
CA TRP A 104 -3.97 -1.31 9.45
C TRP A 104 -2.87 -1.69 10.45
N ILE A 105 -1.75 -0.96 10.46
CA ILE A 105 -0.66 -1.18 11.42
C ILE A 105 -1.16 -1.10 12.85
N MET A 106 -1.93 -0.05 13.16
CA MET A 106 -2.47 0.17 14.50
C MET A 106 -3.35 -1.00 14.96
N ARG A 107 -4.31 -1.38 14.12
CA ARG A 107 -5.31 -2.40 14.45
C ARG A 107 -4.71 -3.81 14.47
N THR A 108 -3.77 -4.10 13.59
CA THR A 108 -3.12 -5.42 13.51
C THR A 108 -2.11 -5.61 14.64
N TRP A 109 -1.19 -4.68 14.87
CA TRP A 109 0.01 -5.00 15.65
C TRP A 109 0.07 -4.44 17.06
N LEU A 110 -0.69 -3.39 17.40
CA LEU A 110 -0.45 -2.65 18.66
C LEU A 110 -0.93 -3.34 19.93
N ASP A 111 -1.78 -4.35 19.84
CA ASP A 111 -2.31 -5.00 21.04
C ASP A 111 -1.28 -5.88 21.74
N ASN A 112 -0.22 -6.30 21.04
CA ASN A 112 0.76 -7.26 21.54
C ASN A 112 2.20 -6.75 21.39
N LYS A 113 3.16 -7.51 21.93
CA LYS A 113 4.59 -7.39 21.63
C LYS A 113 5.04 -8.68 20.93
N TRP A 114 5.69 -8.54 19.79
CA TRP A 114 6.09 -9.62 18.89
C TRP A 114 7.60 -9.76 18.88
N ASN A 115 8.14 -10.26 19.99
CA ASN A 115 9.59 -10.39 20.22
C ASN A 115 10.25 -11.45 19.33
N ASP A 116 9.47 -12.15 18.52
CA ASP A 116 9.89 -13.15 17.54
C ASP A 116 9.79 -12.62 16.09
N ILE A 117 9.21 -11.44 15.83
CA ILE A 117 9.00 -10.93 14.47
C ILE A 117 10.07 -9.90 14.07
N ILE A 118 10.69 -10.11 12.91
CA ILE A 118 11.48 -9.09 12.20
C ILE A 118 10.62 -8.47 11.10
N TYR A 119 10.35 -7.16 11.21
CA TYR A 119 9.52 -6.43 10.26
C TYR A 119 10.38 -5.67 9.24
N ILE A 120 10.39 -6.11 7.99
CA ILE A 120 11.05 -5.44 6.87
C ILE A 120 10.01 -4.65 6.08
N SER A 121 10.16 -3.32 5.96
CA SER A 121 9.14 -2.51 5.30
C SER A 121 9.68 -1.43 4.38
N ALA A 122 9.11 -1.41 3.17
CA ALA A 122 9.19 -0.31 2.22
C ALA A 122 8.18 0.82 2.50
N ASN A 123 7.28 0.65 3.47
CA ASN A 123 6.26 1.64 3.82
C ASN A 123 6.73 2.52 5.00
N ILE A 124 6.67 3.84 4.82
CA ILE A 124 7.13 4.84 5.80
C ILE A 124 6.39 4.77 7.14
N PHE A 125 5.17 4.24 7.14
CA PHE A 125 4.37 4.08 8.34
C PHE A 125 4.93 2.99 9.27
N VAL A 126 5.79 2.10 8.79
CA VAL A 126 6.55 1.17 9.63
C VAL A 126 7.93 1.77 9.92
N ASN A 127 8.09 2.38 11.10
CA ASN A 127 9.32 3.07 11.47
C ASN A 127 9.65 2.95 12.96
N LYS A 128 10.94 3.14 13.28
CA LYS A 128 11.50 3.17 14.65
C LYS A 128 11.68 4.59 15.20
N SER A 129 11.45 5.63 14.42
CA SER A 129 11.85 6.98 14.77
C SER A 129 10.66 7.91 14.90
N LEU A 130 10.45 8.43 16.10
CA LEU A 130 9.62 9.63 16.36
C LEU A 130 10.13 10.88 15.61
N GLY A 131 11.36 10.84 15.07
CA GLY A 131 12.10 12.01 14.60
C GLY A 131 11.97 12.34 13.11
N VAL A 132 11.67 11.38 12.22
CA VAL A 132 11.80 11.65 10.77
C VAL A 132 10.64 12.48 10.22
N ARG A 133 9.46 12.46 10.87
CA ARG A 133 8.36 13.40 10.63
C ARG A 133 7.48 13.52 11.88
N LYS A 134 7.83 14.41 12.83
CA LYS A 134 6.96 14.77 13.99
C LYS A 134 5.50 15.01 13.59
N HIS A 135 5.26 15.46 12.36
CA HIS A 135 3.93 15.67 11.78
C HIS A 135 3.14 14.38 11.50
N LEU A 136 3.76 13.30 11.02
CA LEU A 136 3.06 12.03 10.78
C LEU A 136 2.76 11.30 12.09
N HIS A 137 3.73 11.30 13.02
CA HIS A 137 3.55 10.78 14.38
C HIS A 137 2.42 11.51 15.12
N ARG A 138 2.30 12.84 14.98
CA ARG A 138 1.13 13.57 15.51
C ARG A 138 -0.20 13.24 14.84
N LEU A 139 -0.19 12.76 13.61
CA LEU A 139 -1.42 12.51 12.85
C LEU A 139 -2.05 11.16 13.20
N PHE A 140 -1.22 10.13 13.46
CA PHE A 140 -1.70 8.76 13.74
C PHE A 140 -1.31 8.20 15.12
N LEU A 141 -0.44 8.88 15.88
CA LEU A 141 -0.18 8.65 17.32
C LEU A 141 0.11 7.20 17.74
N TYR A 142 0.94 6.46 16.99
CA TYR A 142 1.39 5.10 17.39
C TYR A 142 2.91 4.95 17.43
N ASP A 143 3.37 3.97 18.21
CA ASP A 143 4.79 3.64 18.39
C ASP A 143 5.06 2.14 18.20
N LEU A 144 6.00 1.80 17.33
CA LEU A 144 6.38 0.42 17.01
C LEU A 144 7.74 0.01 17.59
N ARG A 145 8.48 0.92 18.25
CA ARG A 145 9.88 0.68 18.66
C ARG A 145 10.08 -0.58 19.49
N ASP A 146 9.13 -0.85 20.38
CA ASP A 146 9.17 -1.99 21.31
C ASP A 146 8.12 -3.06 20.97
N LYS A 147 7.63 -3.06 19.72
CA LYS A 147 6.58 -3.98 19.26
C LYS A 147 7.11 -5.20 18.53
N PHE A 148 8.32 -5.13 17.97
CA PHE A 148 8.91 -6.20 17.16
C PHE A 148 10.32 -6.51 17.64
N MET A 149 10.82 -7.72 17.38
CA MET A 149 12.24 -8.06 17.59
C MET A 149 13.17 -7.08 16.90
N ASP A 150 12.85 -6.76 15.64
CA ASP A 150 13.56 -5.75 14.86
C ASP A 150 12.64 -5.13 13.79
N ILE A 151 12.92 -3.89 13.40
CA ILE A 151 12.29 -3.22 12.25
C ILE A 151 13.39 -2.76 11.30
N ILE A 152 13.29 -3.19 10.05
CA ILE A 152 14.18 -2.81 8.96
C ILE A 152 13.45 -1.79 8.07
N GLU A 153 13.77 -0.52 8.28
CA GLU A 153 13.22 0.65 7.57
C GLU A 153 13.78 0.75 6.13
N VAL A 154 13.35 -0.15 5.24
CA VAL A 154 13.80 -0.16 3.84
C VAL A 154 13.44 1.15 3.14
N TRP A 155 12.29 1.76 3.46
CA TRP A 155 11.88 3.07 2.93
C TRP A 155 12.90 4.18 3.16
N ARG A 156 13.70 4.11 4.23
CA ARG A 156 14.66 5.14 4.59
C ARG A 156 15.93 5.08 3.76
N ARG A 157 16.37 3.88 3.37
CA ARG A 157 17.65 3.65 2.67
C ARG A 157 17.51 3.09 1.26
N GLY A 158 16.33 2.59 0.92
CA GLY A 158 16.04 1.85 -0.31
C GLY A 158 15.22 2.62 -1.34
N MET A 159 14.92 3.91 -1.08
CA MET A 159 14.19 4.78 -2.01
C MET A 159 15.00 5.00 -3.28
N ASP A 160 14.45 4.64 -4.44
CA ASP A 160 15.03 4.96 -5.73
C ASP A 160 14.54 6.33 -6.21
N ARG A 161 15.46 7.27 -6.39
CA ARG A 161 15.13 8.65 -6.77
C ARG A 161 14.56 8.79 -8.18
N LYS A 162 14.86 7.85 -9.09
CA LYS A 162 14.34 7.86 -10.46
C LYS A 162 12.94 7.26 -10.50
N LEU A 163 12.70 6.23 -9.71
CA LEU A 163 11.40 5.55 -9.64
C LEU A 163 10.41 6.23 -8.67
N TYR A 164 10.90 7.06 -7.76
CA TYR A 164 10.14 7.71 -6.68
C TYR A 164 9.51 6.73 -5.67
N THR A 165 9.96 5.48 -5.67
CA THR A 165 9.47 4.43 -4.77
C THR A 165 10.63 3.55 -4.31
N VAL A 166 10.38 2.73 -3.29
CA VAL A 166 11.26 1.59 -2.99
C VAL A 166 10.87 0.45 -3.92
N PRO A 167 11.75 0.03 -4.82
CA PRO A 167 11.42 -1.05 -5.73
C PRO A 167 11.52 -2.43 -5.05
N PRO A 168 10.85 -3.46 -5.58
CA PRO A 168 10.75 -4.76 -4.92
C PRO A 168 12.10 -5.49 -4.82
N TRP A 169 13.05 -5.24 -5.72
CA TRP A 169 14.40 -5.80 -5.61
C TRP A 169 15.16 -5.29 -4.38
N THR A 170 14.90 -4.07 -3.93
CA THR A 170 15.52 -3.51 -2.74
C THR A 170 14.92 -4.12 -1.47
N VAL A 171 13.61 -4.38 -1.46
CA VAL A 171 12.93 -5.12 -0.38
C VAL A 171 13.46 -6.55 -0.30
N TYR A 172 13.53 -7.24 -1.42
CA TYR A 172 14.07 -8.60 -1.51
C TYR A 172 15.53 -8.67 -1.04
N ARG A 173 16.41 -7.75 -1.47
CA ARG A 173 17.79 -7.66 -0.94
C ARG A 173 17.82 -7.45 0.57
N SER A 174 16.95 -6.58 1.09
CA SER A 174 16.88 -6.32 2.54
C SER A 174 16.43 -7.56 3.32
N TYR A 175 15.47 -8.32 2.77
CA TYR A 175 15.07 -9.63 3.31
C TYR A 175 16.24 -10.62 3.36
N LYS A 176 16.98 -10.79 2.25
CA LYS A 176 18.15 -11.68 2.20
C LYS A 176 19.18 -11.33 3.26
N MET A 177 19.50 -10.04 3.39
CA MET A 177 20.47 -9.56 4.38
C MET A 177 19.98 -9.79 5.81
N ALA A 178 18.69 -9.55 6.09
CA ALA A 178 18.09 -9.76 7.40
C ALA A 178 18.12 -11.24 7.80
N LYS A 179 17.71 -12.13 6.88
CA LYS A 179 17.72 -13.58 7.08
C LYS A 179 19.14 -14.09 7.34
N LEU A 180 20.10 -13.74 6.48
CA LEU A 180 21.51 -14.11 6.67
C LEU A 180 22.07 -13.62 8.01
N ARG A 181 21.74 -12.39 8.42
CA ARG A 181 22.18 -11.85 9.71
C ARG A 181 21.68 -12.68 10.89
N MET A 182 20.46 -13.21 10.84
CA MET A 182 19.92 -14.07 11.89
C MET A 182 20.53 -15.46 11.87
N GLU A 183 20.73 -16.04 10.68
CA GLU A 183 21.39 -17.33 10.52
C GLU A 183 22.83 -17.31 11.06
N LEU A 184 23.58 -16.21 10.81
CA LEU A 184 24.92 -15.99 11.38
C LEU A 184 24.93 -15.87 12.92
N LYS A 185 23.78 -15.55 13.54
CA LYS A 185 23.60 -15.56 15.00
C LYS A 185 23.17 -16.94 15.53
N GLY A 186 23.08 -17.95 14.67
CA GLY A 186 22.59 -19.29 15.03
C GLY A 186 21.06 -19.39 15.17
N MET A 187 20.31 -18.36 14.78
CA MET A 187 18.84 -18.34 14.86
C MET A 187 18.22 -18.97 13.61
N ARG A 188 17.08 -19.64 13.78
CA ARG A 188 16.37 -20.36 12.71
C ARG A 188 14.99 -19.75 12.46
N LEU A 189 14.73 -19.39 11.20
CA LEU A 189 13.41 -18.94 10.75
C LEU A 189 12.35 -20.00 11.08
N GLY A 190 11.24 -19.58 11.68
CA GLY A 190 10.13 -20.44 12.09
C GLY A 190 10.26 -21.08 13.47
N ARG A 191 11.45 -20.99 14.09
CA ARG A 191 11.69 -21.50 15.44
C ARG A 191 12.04 -20.38 16.40
N ASP A 192 13.01 -19.56 16.02
CA ASP A 192 13.54 -18.49 16.87
C ASP A 192 13.02 -17.11 16.43
N TYR A 193 12.64 -16.97 15.16
CA TYR A 193 12.05 -15.75 14.63
C TYR A 193 11.16 -16.01 13.40
N ARG A 194 10.24 -15.10 13.13
CA ARG A 194 9.40 -14.98 11.93
C ARG A 194 9.70 -13.67 11.21
N MET A 195 9.26 -13.54 9.95
CA MET A 195 9.52 -12.33 9.16
C MET A 195 8.24 -11.75 8.58
N VAL A 196 8.06 -10.43 8.71
CA VAL A 196 7.09 -9.67 7.91
C VAL A 196 7.84 -8.93 6.81
N ILE A 197 7.41 -9.09 5.56
CA ILE A 197 8.02 -8.46 4.39
C ILE A 197 6.98 -7.62 3.68
N HIS A 198 7.05 -6.31 3.88
CA HIS A 198 6.05 -5.35 3.38
C HIS A 198 6.59 -4.58 2.17
N PHE A 199 6.12 -4.95 0.99
CA PHE A 199 6.40 -4.30 -0.28
C PHE A 199 5.52 -3.07 -0.47
N MET A 200 6.04 -2.04 -1.13
CA MET A 200 5.29 -0.84 -1.53
C MET A 200 4.44 -1.07 -2.79
N GLN A 201 4.58 -2.20 -3.46
CA GLN A 201 3.82 -2.54 -4.66
C GLN A 201 2.68 -3.49 -4.28
N PRO A 202 1.51 -3.37 -4.92
CA PRO A 202 1.24 -2.68 -6.18
C PRO A 202 0.97 -1.17 -6.14
N HIS A 203 0.87 -0.55 -4.97
CA HIS A 203 0.65 0.89 -4.81
C HIS A 203 1.62 1.76 -5.65
N THR A 204 1.14 2.95 -6.00
CA THR A 204 1.89 3.95 -6.78
C THR A 204 3.05 4.53 -5.96
N PRO A 205 4.17 5.03 -6.54
CA PRO A 205 4.52 5.18 -7.96
C PRO A 205 4.67 3.87 -8.78
N TYR A 206 4.31 3.93 -10.07
CA TYR A 206 4.35 2.79 -11.01
C TYR A 206 5.69 2.67 -11.74
N ILE A 207 6.43 1.59 -11.51
CA ILE A 207 7.85 1.42 -11.87
C ILE A 207 8.12 1.68 -13.36
N ASN A 208 7.33 1.11 -14.28
CA ASN A 208 7.55 1.30 -15.71
C ASN A 208 6.83 2.53 -16.30
N HIS A 209 6.20 3.36 -15.49
CA HIS A 209 5.44 4.53 -15.93
C HIS A 209 6.08 5.84 -15.47
N TRP A 210 7.34 6.07 -15.82
CA TRP A 210 8.12 7.23 -15.36
C TRP A 210 7.46 8.59 -15.62
N LYS A 211 6.69 8.75 -16.70
CA LYS A 211 5.94 9.99 -17.00
C LYS A 211 4.88 10.27 -15.94
N ILE A 212 4.17 9.23 -15.51
CA ILE A 212 3.19 9.28 -14.43
C ILE A 212 3.91 9.66 -13.13
N ASN A 213 4.99 8.96 -12.78
CA ASN A 213 5.69 9.19 -11.53
C ASN A 213 6.26 10.60 -11.44
N ARG A 214 6.83 11.11 -12.55
CA ARG A 214 7.35 12.48 -12.63
C ARG A 214 6.24 13.51 -12.42
N LEU A 215 5.05 13.26 -12.95
CA LEU A 215 3.88 14.13 -12.78
C LEU A 215 3.32 14.07 -11.35
N ILE A 216 3.18 12.87 -10.77
CA ILE A 216 2.79 12.70 -9.37
C ILE A 216 3.76 13.47 -8.47
N TYR A 217 5.06 13.28 -8.68
CA TYR A 217 6.10 13.94 -7.88
C TYR A 217 6.13 15.46 -8.03
N SER A 218 5.89 15.99 -9.25
CA SER A 218 5.81 17.44 -9.44
C SER A 218 4.59 18.03 -8.74
N LEU A 219 3.45 17.35 -8.78
CA LEU A 219 2.24 17.77 -8.07
C LEU A 219 2.44 17.71 -6.56
N ASP A 220 3.04 16.63 -6.03
CA ASP A 220 3.31 16.48 -4.59
C ASP A 220 4.21 17.60 -4.05
N LYS A 221 5.27 17.96 -4.78
CA LYS A 221 6.13 19.11 -4.42
C LYS A 221 5.37 20.43 -4.33
N GLU A 222 4.46 20.68 -5.26
CA GLU A 222 3.70 21.92 -5.31
C GLU A 222 2.61 21.96 -4.23
N ILE A 223 2.00 20.81 -3.94
CA ILE A 223 1.10 20.62 -2.79
C ILE A 223 1.84 20.98 -1.48
N MET A 224 3.02 20.38 -1.27
CA MET A 224 3.83 20.64 -0.07
C MET A 224 4.17 22.13 0.08
N LYS A 225 4.49 22.82 -1.02
CA LYS A 225 4.74 24.27 -1.00
C LYS A 225 3.49 25.10 -0.71
N SER A 226 2.33 24.65 -1.17
CA SER A 226 1.06 25.39 -1.00
C SER A 226 0.50 25.34 0.42
N GLY A 227 1.08 24.53 1.31
CA GLY A 227 0.59 24.31 2.68
C GLY A 227 -0.75 23.58 2.75
N THR A 228 -1.27 23.08 1.61
CA THR A 228 -2.50 22.30 1.57
C THR A 228 -2.29 20.93 2.22
N ARG A 229 -3.30 20.43 2.95
CA ARG A 229 -3.30 19.10 3.57
C ARG A 229 -3.84 18.01 2.63
N LEU A 230 -4.10 18.35 1.38
CA LEU A 230 -4.56 17.40 0.37
C LEU A 230 -3.35 16.59 -0.12
N GLY A 231 -3.42 15.26 -0.09
CA GLY A 231 -2.44 14.37 -0.73
C GLY A 231 -2.37 14.53 -2.26
N PHE A 232 -1.39 13.88 -2.90
CA PHE A 232 -1.19 13.97 -4.36
C PHE A 232 -2.36 13.37 -5.15
N GLU A 233 -3.04 12.38 -4.57
CA GLU A 233 -4.19 11.66 -5.11
C GLU A 233 -5.30 12.64 -5.56
N TYR A 234 -5.43 13.74 -4.83
CA TYR A 234 -6.48 14.74 -4.99
C TYR A 234 -6.28 15.70 -6.16
N LEU A 235 -5.05 15.87 -6.66
CA LEU A 235 -4.76 16.72 -7.82
C LEU A 235 -4.47 15.91 -9.08
N TYR A 236 -3.94 14.70 -8.90
CA TYR A 236 -3.48 13.88 -10.01
C TYR A 236 -4.63 13.43 -10.93
N ILE A 237 -5.72 12.86 -10.39
CA ILE A 237 -6.85 12.41 -11.20
C ILE A 237 -7.57 13.57 -11.90
N PRO A 238 -7.93 14.67 -11.22
CA PRO A 238 -8.51 15.83 -11.91
C PRO A 238 -7.61 16.37 -13.01
N TYR A 239 -6.30 16.37 -12.79
CA TYR A 239 -5.33 16.79 -13.79
C TYR A 239 -5.38 15.90 -15.04
N LEU A 240 -5.28 14.57 -14.87
CA LEU A 240 -5.36 13.64 -16.01
C LEU A 240 -6.67 13.79 -16.79
N ARG A 241 -7.80 13.93 -16.10
CA ARG A 241 -9.13 14.04 -16.73
C ARG A 241 -9.37 15.34 -17.48
N ARG A 242 -8.48 16.33 -17.41
CA ARG A 242 -8.49 17.50 -18.31
C ARG A 242 -7.91 17.20 -19.68
N HIS A 243 -7.07 16.16 -19.77
CA HIS A 243 -6.30 15.83 -20.98
C HIS A 243 -6.66 14.46 -21.56
N LEU A 244 -7.30 13.59 -20.76
CA LEU A 244 -7.64 12.22 -21.10
C LEU A 244 -9.11 11.94 -20.79
N SER A 245 -9.72 11.01 -21.55
CA SER A 245 -11.05 10.52 -21.23
C SER A 245 -11.03 9.75 -19.90
N LYS A 246 -12.20 9.57 -19.24
CA LYS A 246 -12.28 8.75 -18.03
C LYS A 246 -11.72 7.34 -18.28
N ARG A 247 -12.12 6.71 -19.39
CA ARG A 247 -11.67 5.37 -19.78
C ARG A 247 -10.14 5.29 -19.92
N ASP A 248 -9.52 6.31 -20.50
CA ASP A 248 -8.07 6.35 -20.65
C ASP A 248 -7.36 6.50 -19.31
N VAL A 249 -7.93 7.29 -18.38
CA VAL A 249 -7.43 7.39 -17.00
C VAL A 249 -7.56 6.05 -16.28
N ASP A 250 -8.72 5.40 -16.34
CA ASP A 250 -8.97 4.09 -15.73
C ASP A 250 -7.92 3.07 -16.21
N ASN A 251 -7.74 2.98 -17.53
CA ASN A 251 -6.75 2.09 -18.15
C ASN A 251 -5.31 2.43 -17.73
N LEU A 252 -4.97 3.73 -17.66
CA LEU A 252 -3.62 4.17 -17.30
C LEU A 252 -3.25 3.75 -15.87
N ILE A 253 -4.17 3.98 -14.92
CA ILE A 253 -4.00 3.62 -13.51
C ILE A 253 -3.94 2.10 -13.35
N TRP A 254 -4.92 1.40 -13.93
CA TRP A 254 -5.02 -0.06 -13.83
C TRP A 254 -3.79 -0.77 -14.38
N ASN A 255 -3.31 -0.36 -15.56
CA ASN A 255 -2.13 -0.97 -16.18
C ASN A 255 -0.87 -0.72 -15.34
N GLY A 256 -0.68 0.48 -14.81
CA GLY A 256 0.46 0.79 -13.93
C GLY A 256 0.44 -0.03 -12.63
N TYR A 257 -0.74 -0.17 -12.03
CA TYR A 257 -0.94 -0.97 -10.84
C TYR A 257 -0.68 -2.47 -11.10
N MET A 258 -1.23 -3.03 -12.19
CA MET A 258 -1.03 -4.44 -12.54
C MET A 258 0.41 -4.74 -12.94
N ASP A 259 1.11 -3.80 -13.58
CA ASP A 259 2.53 -3.93 -13.87
C ASP A 259 3.37 -3.96 -12.58
N ASN A 260 3.14 -3.02 -11.66
CA ASN A 260 3.76 -3.03 -10.32
C ASN A 260 3.50 -4.34 -9.57
N LEU A 261 2.24 -4.81 -9.56
CA LEU A 261 1.85 -6.08 -8.94
C LEU A 261 2.67 -7.24 -9.50
N ASN A 262 2.76 -7.32 -10.82
CA ASN A 262 3.50 -8.38 -11.51
C ASN A 262 5.00 -8.33 -11.21
N ILE A 263 5.61 -7.14 -11.14
CA ILE A 263 7.01 -6.99 -10.75
C ILE A 263 7.20 -7.45 -9.32
N ALA A 264 6.36 -7.02 -8.37
CA ALA A 264 6.44 -7.44 -6.97
C ALA A 264 6.31 -8.95 -6.81
N LEU A 265 5.32 -9.54 -7.48
CA LEU A 265 5.07 -10.99 -7.45
C LEU A 265 6.25 -11.81 -7.98
N SER A 266 7.04 -11.27 -8.92
CA SER A 266 8.28 -11.95 -9.37
C SER A 266 9.35 -12.07 -8.27
N TYR A 267 9.34 -11.19 -7.28
CA TYR A 267 10.22 -11.26 -6.11
C TYR A 267 9.59 -12.07 -4.97
N VAL A 268 8.26 -12.02 -4.83
CA VAL A 268 7.52 -12.92 -3.93
C VAL A 268 7.77 -14.37 -4.31
N GLU A 269 7.71 -14.71 -5.60
CA GLU A 269 8.02 -16.04 -6.14
C GLU A 269 9.44 -16.51 -5.76
N LYS A 270 10.44 -15.61 -5.81
CA LYS A 270 11.80 -15.91 -5.35
C LYS A 270 11.84 -16.20 -3.85
N ILE A 271 11.13 -15.41 -3.03
CA ILE A 271 11.06 -15.63 -1.58
C ILE A 271 10.43 -17.00 -1.30
N ILE A 272 9.35 -17.36 -1.98
CA ILE A 272 8.71 -18.68 -1.84
C ILE A 272 9.70 -19.80 -2.21
N GLY A 273 10.35 -19.69 -3.38
CA GLY A 273 11.29 -20.70 -3.86
C GLY A 273 12.51 -20.94 -2.95
N GLU A 274 12.93 -19.92 -2.19
CA GLU A 274 14.03 -19.99 -1.22
C GLU A 274 13.65 -20.53 0.16
N ASN A 275 12.35 -20.68 0.44
CA ASN A 275 11.83 -21.07 1.75
C ASN A 275 10.89 -22.27 1.61
N LYS A 276 11.29 -23.28 0.83
CA LYS A 276 10.53 -24.53 0.71
C LYS A 276 10.35 -25.19 2.08
N GLY A 277 9.15 -25.68 2.36
CA GLY A 277 8.77 -26.28 3.65
C GLY A 277 8.55 -25.26 4.76
N LYS A 278 8.39 -23.98 4.42
CA LYS A 278 7.96 -22.91 5.33
C LYS A 278 6.53 -22.49 5.01
N THR A 279 5.77 -22.21 6.05
CA THR A 279 4.43 -21.62 5.93
C THR A 279 4.56 -20.14 5.62
N ILE A 280 4.14 -19.74 4.43
CA ILE A 280 4.17 -18.36 3.95
C ILE A 280 2.74 -17.88 3.73
N ILE A 281 2.39 -16.74 4.31
CA ILE A 281 1.13 -16.04 4.04
C ILE A 281 1.43 -14.84 3.15
N ILE A 282 0.67 -14.66 2.08
CA ILE A 282 0.71 -13.46 1.24
C ILE A 282 -0.63 -12.74 1.38
N THR A 283 -0.57 -11.48 1.79
CA THR A 283 -1.76 -10.66 2.00
C THR A 283 -1.50 -9.19 1.64
N SER A 284 -2.45 -8.33 1.95
CA SER A 284 -2.36 -6.88 1.78
C SER A 284 -2.76 -6.16 3.05
N ASP A 285 -2.21 -4.97 3.29
CA ASP A 285 -2.67 -4.11 4.38
C ASP A 285 -4.05 -3.49 4.10
N HIS A 286 -4.34 -3.16 2.84
CA HIS A 286 -5.67 -2.74 2.36
C HIS A 286 -5.77 -2.94 0.84
N GLY A 287 -6.87 -2.54 0.22
CA GLY A 287 -7.04 -2.51 -1.23
C GLY A 287 -6.89 -1.10 -1.82
N GLU A 288 -7.41 -0.90 -3.02
CA GLU A 288 -7.25 0.35 -3.78
C GLU A 288 -8.50 0.64 -4.64
N MET A 289 -8.94 1.90 -4.68
CA MET A 289 -9.97 2.35 -5.60
C MET A 289 -9.38 2.55 -7.00
N MET A 290 -10.12 2.13 -8.02
CA MET A 290 -9.73 2.13 -9.43
C MET A 290 -10.77 2.85 -10.32
N GLY A 291 -11.52 3.78 -9.75
CA GLY A 291 -12.57 4.56 -10.43
C GLY A 291 -13.98 4.30 -9.90
N GLU A 292 -14.16 3.35 -8.97
CA GLU A 292 -15.42 3.12 -8.27
C GLU A 292 -15.84 4.38 -7.51
N TYR A 293 -17.11 4.76 -7.61
CA TYR A 293 -17.63 6.02 -7.08
C TYR A 293 -16.85 7.27 -7.53
N ASN A 294 -16.16 7.17 -8.66
CA ASN A 294 -15.28 8.22 -9.18
C ASN A 294 -14.06 8.51 -8.29
N LEU A 295 -13.67 7.56 -7.44
CA LEU A 295 -12.50 7.62 -6.56
C LEU A 295 -11.38 6.71 -7.08
N TYR A 296 -10.14 7.13 -6.84
CA TYR A 296 -8.93 6.36 -7.14
C TYR A 296 -8.00 6.41 -5.94
N PHE A 297 -7.08 5.46 -5.85
CA PHE A 297 -6.20 5.28 -4.72
C PHE A 297 -6.96 4.83 -3.46
N HIS A 298 -6.45 5.09 -2.27
CA HIS A 298 -7.08 4.69 -1.03
C HIS A 298 -7.35 5.88 -0.13
N PHE A 299 -8.42 5.75 0.65
CA PHE A 299 -8.84 6.73 1.62
C PHE A 299 -9.27 6.01 2.89
N ASP A 300 -9.30 6.75 3.99
CA ASP A 300 -9.91 6.30 5.25
C ASP A 300 -11.43 6.25 5.11
N ILE A 301 -11.92 5.30 4.31
CA ILE A 301 -13.32 5.01 4.02
C ILE A 301 -13.48 3.50 3.89
N GLU A 302 -14.68 3.05 4.18
CA GLU A 302 -15.07 1.65 4.22
C GLU A 302 -15.70 1.30 2.88
N THR A 303 -15.00 0.49 2.09
CA THR A 303 -15.50 -0.09 0.84
C THR A 303 -14.92 -1.49 0.66
N ILE A 304 -15.63 -2.35 -0.08
CA ILE A 304 -15.12 -3.69 -0.39
C ILE A 304 -13.80 -3.63 -1.17
N GLN A 305 -13.62 -2.63 -2.05
CA GLN A 305 -12.39 -2.43 -2.82
C GLN A 305 -11.18 -2.11 -1.95
N LEU A 306 -11.39 -1.50 -0.78
CA LEU A 306 -10.31 -1.12 0.15
C LEU A 306 -10.11 -2.13 1.28
N ARG A 307 -11.10 -2.98 1.58
CA ARG A 307 -11.07 -3.87 2.74
C ARG A 307 -10.94 -5.34 2.36
N LEU A 308 -11.43 -5.77 1.19
CA LEU A 308 -11.31 -7.15 0.74
C LEU A 308 -9.94 -7.39 0.09
N VAL A 309 -9.09 -8.12 0.80
CA VAL A 309 -7.67 -8.33 0.46
C VAL A 309 -7.37 -9.80 0.24
N PRO A 310 -6.33 -10.15 -0.55
CA PRO A 310 -5.93 -11.54 -0.69
C PRO A 310 -5.43 -12.11 0.64
N PHE A 311 -5.67 -13.40 0.85
CA PHE A 311 -5.10 -14.17 1.94
C PHE A 311 -4.67 -15.53 1.39
N HIS A 312 -3.43 -15.60 0.92
CA HIS A 312 -2.88 -16.75 0.22
C HIS A 312 -1.91 -17.50 1.14
N ILE A 313 -2.26 -18.74 1.50
CA ILE A 313 -1.44 -19.60 2.35
C ILE A 313 -0.67 -20.60 1.48
N ILE A 314 0.64 -20.66 1.68
CA ILE A 314 1.58 -21.59 1.05
C ILE A 314 2.27 -22.37 2.17
N SER A 315 2.28 -23.70 2.10
CA SER A 315 2.86 -24.58 3.12
C SER A 315 3.75 -25.65 2.51
#